data_AF-A0A0N0BIA2-F1
#
_entry.id   AF-A0A0N0BIA2-F1
#
_cell.length_a   1.000
_cell.length_b   1.000
_cell.length_c   1.000
_cell.angle_alpha   90.00
_cell.angle_beta   90.00
_cell.angle_gamma   90.00
#
_symmetry.space_group_name_H-M   'P 1'
#
loop_
_entity.id
_entity.type
_entity.pdbx_description
1 polymer ?
#
loop_
_entity_poly.entity_id
_entity_poly.type
_entity_poly.pdbx_seq_one_letter_code
_entity_poly.pdbx_strand_id
1 'polypeptide(L)'
;MKGTSPAGGCLLAMSCEYRVLVEGKHSIGLNETRLGIIAPEWFRNLYVDIIGYRRAEIGTLFHPTEALEIGLVDELASDKANAIKKCKDYIESFKLIPSKGRQSTKMELRKRNSLWLKVNRAVDLNQFVTFFQLPEVQAGLKLYIETLKKK
;
A
#
# COMPACT_ATOMS: atom_id res chain seq x y z
N MET A 1 -8.17 -7.79 2.25
CA MET A 1 -8.63 -6.52 2.83
C MET A 1 -10.15 -6.55 2.88
N LYS A 2 -10.73 -6.20 4.03
CA LYS A 2 -12.18 -6.35 4.34
C LYS A 2 -12.91 -4.99 4.35
N GLY A 3 -12.22 -3.93 3.93
CA GLY A 3 -12.64 -2.55 4.09
C GLY A 3 -11.71 -1.60 3.34
N THR A 4 -12.06 -0.31 3.34
CA THR A 4 -11.26 0.75 2.73
C THR A 4 -9.86 0.77 3.32
N SER A 5 -8.84 0.78 2.46
CA SER A 5 -7.43 0.62 2.81
C SER A 5 -6.60 1.78 2.22
N PRO A 6 -6.77 3.02 2.70
CA PRO A 6 -6.02 4.17 2.20
C PRO A 6 -4.62 4.21 2.82
N ALA A 7 -3.67 4.87 2.15
CA ALA A 7 -2.34 5.20 2.68
C ALA A 7 -1.70 3.99 3.40
N GLY A 8 -1.53 4.04 4.73
CA GLY A 8 -0.94 2.95 5.52
C GLY A 8 -1.63 1.58 5.35
N GLY A 9 -2.95 1.55 5.10
CA GLY A 9 -3.65 0.32 4.75
C GLY A 9 -3.20 -0.26 3.40
N CYS A 10 -3.00 0.61 2.41
CA CYS A 10 -2.43 0.25 1.12
C CYS A 10 -0.97 -0.19 1.26
N LEU A 11 -0.16 0.50 2.08
CA LEU A 11 1.23 0.09 2.37
C LEU A 11 1.31 -1.36 2.87
N LEU A 12 0.51 -1.69 3.88
CA LEU A 12 0.48 -3.02 4.46
C LEU A 12 0.06 -4.06 3.42
N ALA A 13 -0.94 -3.75 2.59
CA ALA A 13 -1.36 -4.61 1.50
C ALA A 13 -0.24 -4.84 0.46
N MET A 14 0.41 -3.78 -0.01
CA MET A 14 1.54 -3.85 -0.96
C MET A 14 2.75 -4.61 -0.40
N SER A 15 2.91 -4.60 0.92
CA SER A 15 3.96 -5.36 1.61
C SER A 15 3.67 -6.87 1.65
N CYS A 16 2.46 -7.32 1.32
CA CYS A 16 2.10 -8.74 1.20
C CYS A 16 2.46 -9.30 -0.19
N GLU A 17 2.50 -10.63 -0.31
CA GLU A 17 2.74 -11.31 -1.59
C GLU A 17 1.46 -11.52 -2.39
N TYR A 18 0.31 -11.38 -1.72
CA TYR A 18 -0.99 -11.64 -2.28
C TYR A 18 -2.05 -10.81 -1.57
N ARG A 19 -2.94 -10.20 -2.35
CA ARG A 19 -3.85 -9.12 -1.97
C ARG A 19 -5.23 -9.42 -2.51
N VAL A 20 -6.11 -9.88 -1.64
CA VAL A 20 -7.53 -10.10 -1.96
C VAL A 20 -8.37 -8.96 -1.40
N LEU A 21 -9.15 -8.27 -2.24
CA LEU A 21 -10.03 -7.18 -1.80
C LEU A 21 -11.50 -7.60 -1.88
N VAL A 22 -12.26 -7.32 -0.81
CA VAL A 22 -13.71 -7.54 -0.82
C VAL A 22 -14.38 -6.53 -1.75
N GLU A 23 -15.33 -7.00 -2.56
CA GLU A 23 -16.13 -6.18 -3.46
C GLU A 23 -17.04 -5.19 -2.71
N GLY A 24 -17.62 -4.23 -3.44
CA GLY A 24 -18.53 -3.23 -2.91
C GLY A 24 -17.91 -1.85 -2.77
N LYS A 25 -18.32 -1.09 -1.76
CA LYS A 25 -17.97 0.35 -1.60
C LYS A 25 -16.58 0.60 -1.02
N HIS A 26 -15.70 -0.39 -1.08
CA HIS A 26 -14.34 -0.29 -0.57
C HIS A 26 -13.42 0.38 -1.59
N SER A 27 -12.28 0.88 -1.11
CA SER A 27 -11.23 1.40 -2.00
C SER A 27 -9.84 1.20 -1.41
N ILE A 28 -8.83 1.22 -2.25
CA ILE A 28 -7.42 1.06 -1.90
C ILE A 28 -6.55 2.00 -2.73
N GLY A 29 -5.50 2.54 -2.15
CA GLY A 29 -4.54 3.37 -2.87
C GLY A 29 -3.84 4.39 -1.99
N LEU A 30 -3.05 5.23 -2.64
CA LEU A 30 -2.32 6.34 -2.03
C LEU A 30 -3.04 7.64 -2.37
N ASN A 31 -3.46 8.39 -1.34
CA ASN A 31 -4.20 9.64 -1.47
C ASN A 31 -3.54 10.79 -0.69
N GLU A 32 -2.27 10.62 -0.31
CA GLU A 32 -1.45 11.57 0.44
C GLU A 32 -1.45 12.96 -0.21
N THR A 33 -1.36 13.02 -1.54
CA THR A 33 -1.38 14.28 -2.32
C THR A 33 -2.67 15.08 -2.10
N ARG A 34 -3.81 14.40 -1.90
CA ARG A 34 -5.10 15.05 -1.58
C ARG A 34 -5.14 15.63 -0.16
N LEU A 35 -4.22 15.20 0.70
CA LEU A 35 -4.07 15.68 2.07
C LEU A 35 -2.96 16.73 2.20
N GLY A 36 -2.36 17.16 1.07
CA GLY A 36 -1.24 18.10 1.06
C GLY A 36 0.08 17.51 1.59
N ILE A 37 0.18 16.18 1.66
CA ILE A 37 1.39 15.48 2.11
C ILE A 37 1.91 14.54 1.02
N ILE A 38 3.10 14.02 1.26
CA ILE A 38 3.75 13.09 0.34
C ILE A 38 4.12 11.80 1.08
N ALA A 39 3.82 10.65 0.48
CA ALA A 39 4.30 9.37 1.01
C ALA A 39 5.83 9.30 0.87
N PRO A 40 6.59 8.79 1.85
CA PRO A 40 8.05 8.62 1.74
C PRO A 40 8.49 7.80 0.52
N GLU A 41 9.75 7.93 0.09
CA GLU A 41 10.24 7.27 -1.13
C GLU A 41 10.13 5.74 -1.05
N TRP A 42 10.54 5.12 0.05
CA TRP A 42 10.42 3.67 0.25
C TRP A 42 8.97 3.17 0.18
N PHE A 43 8.01 4.04 0.51
CA PHE A 43 6.59 3.74 0.44
C PHE A 43 6.10 3.89 -1.01
N ARG A 44 6.41 5.02 -1.68
CA ARG A 44 6.02 5.25 -3.08
C ARG A 44 6.66 4.25 -4.05
N ASN A 45 7.90 3.82 -3.80
CA ASN A 45 8.60 2.87 -4.67
C ASN A 45 7.85 1.53 -4.77
N LEU A 46 7.26 1.05 -3.67
CA LEU A 46 6.41 -0.15 -3.71
C LEU A 46 5.18 0.05 -4.60
N TYR A 47 4.59 1.24 -4.58
CA TYR A 47 3.42 1.56 -5.40
C TYR A 47 3.80 1.62 -6.89
N VAL A 48 4.91 2.30 -7.20
CA VAL A 48 5.48 2.35 -8.56
C VAL A 48 5.78 0.96 -9.09
N ASP A 49 6.38 0.09 -8.26
CA ASP A 49 6.70 -1.29 -8.63
C ASP A 49 5.47 -2.13 -8.99
N ILE A 50 4.29 -1.77 -8.46
CA ILE A 50 3.05 -2.51 -8.67
C ILE A 50 2.25 -1.94 -9.85
N ILE A 51 2.01 -0.63 -9.89
CA ILE A 51 1.08 -0.02 -10.86
C ILE A 51 1.76 0.81 -11.96
N GLY A 52 3.09 0.95 -11.89
CA GLY A 52 3.91 1.75 -12.79
C GLY A 52 3.93 3.25 -12.46
N TYR A 53 4.97 3.94 -12.94
CA TYR A 53 5.23 5.36 -12.66
C TYR A 53 4.03 6.27 -12.98
N ARG A 54 3.47 6.16 -14.19
CA ARG A 54 2.42 7.10 -14.65
C ARG A 54 1.17 7.08 -13.78
N ARG A 55 0.76 5.90 -13.30
CA ARG A 55 -0.41 5.76 -12.42
C ARG A 55 -0.07 6.21 -11.00
N ALA A 56 1.13 5.90 -10.53
CA ALA A 56 1.59 6.27 -9.20
C ALA A 56 1.69 7.80 -9.00
N GLU A 57 1.98 8.57 -10.05
CA GLU A 57 2.05 10.05 -9.98
C GLU A 57 0.74 10.72 -9.53
N ILE A 58 -0.42 10.18 -9.93
CA ILE A 58 -1.70 10.88 -9.73
C ILE A 58 -2.16 10.81 -8.27
N GLY A 59 -1.89 9.70 -7.57
CA GLY A 59 -2.30 9.48 -6.18
C GLY A 59 -3.82 9.51 -5.99
N THR A 60 -4.47 8.36 -6.17
CA THR A 60 -5.92 8.20 -5.96
C THR A 60 -6.27 6.93 -5.20
N LEU A 61 -7.52 6.83 -4.77
CA LEU A 61 -8.12 5.59 -4.29
C LEU A 61 -8.86 4.91 -5.45
N PHE A 62 -8.62 3.62 -5.60
CA PHE A 62 -9.23 2.77 -6.62
C PHE A 62 -10.32 1.90 -6.02
N HIS A 63 -11.43 1.76 -6.72
CA HIS A 63 -12.49 0.80 -6.37
C HIS A 63 -12.08 -0.63 -6.75
N PRO A 64 -12.76 -1.68 -6.24
CA PRO A 64 -12.24 -3.04 -6.32
C PRO A 64 -11.95 -3.51 -7.75
N THR A 65 -12.86 -3.27 -8.69
CA THR A 65 -12.69 -3.66 -10.10
C THR A 65 -11.48 -2.99 -10.74
N GLU A 66 -11.32 -1.68 -10.54
CA GLU A 66 -10.19 -0.91 -11.08
C GLU A 66 -8.87 -1.31 -10.41
N ALA A 67 -8.88 -1.54 -9.09
CA ALA A 67 -7.71 -2.00 -8.36
C ALA A 67 -7.22 -3.37 -8.86
N LEU A 68 -8.13 -4.24 -9.27
CA LEU A 68 -7.79 -5.53 -9.89
C LEU A 68 -7.20 -5.31 -11.29
N GLU A 69 -7.86 -4.47 -12.11
CA GLU A 69 -7.44 -4.18 -13.48
C GLU A 69 -6.01 -3.63 -13.57
N ILE A 70 -5.63 -2.75 -12.63
CA ILE A 70 -4.29 -2.15 -12.60
C ILE A 70 -3.25 -3.01 -11.86
N GLY A 71 -3.64 -4.18 -11.32
CA GLY A 71 -2.76 -5.07 -10.58
C GLY A 71 -2.41 -4.63 -9.15
N LEU A 72 -3.13 -3.65 -8.60
CA LEU A 72 -2.94 -3.22 -7.20
C LEU A 72 -3.45 -4.26 -6.20
N VAL A 73 -4.45 -5.05 -6.61
CA VAL A 73 -4.89 -6.26 -5.91
C VAL A 73 -4.85 -7.44 -6.88
N ASP A 74 -4.69 -8.64 -6.35
CA ASP A 74 -4.50 -9.84 -7.16
C ASP A 74 -5.83 -10.56 -7.42
N GLU A 75 -6.78 -10.47 -6.48
CA GLU A 75 -8.11 -11.06 -6.61
C GLU A 75 -9.20 -10.26 -5.88
N LEU A 76 -10.44 -10.45 -6.32
CA LEU A 76 -11.64 -9.96 -5.65
C LEU A 76 -12.37 -11.07 -4.91
N ALA A 77 -13.07 -10.71 -3.84
CA ALA A 77 -13.87 -11.62 -3.03
C ALA A 77 -15.26 -11.03 -2.78
N SER A 78 -16.28 -11.90 -2.81
CA SER A 78 -17.67 -11.50 -2.54
C SER A 78 -17.87 -10.97 -1.13
N ASP A 79 -17.15 -11.54 -0.16
CA ASP A 79 -17.25 -11.20 1.26
C ASP A 79 -15.97 -11.53 2.04
N LYS A 80 -16.01 -11.24 3.34
CA LYS A 80 -14.92 -11.47 4.28
C LYS A 80 -14.51 -12.95 4.39
N ALA A 81 -15.45 -13.88 4.37
CA ALA A 81 -15.16 -15.31 4.50
C ALA A 81 -14.51 -15.83 3.21
N ASN A 82 -15.03 -15.43 2.05
CA ASN A 82 -14.44 -15.74 0.76
C ASN A 82 -13.02 -15.18 0.63
N ALA A 83 -12.78 -13.94 1.09
CA ALA A 83 -11.44 -13.36 1.09
C ALA A 83 -10.44 -14.15 1.94
N ILE A 84 -10.85 -14.61 3.14
CA ILE A 84 -10.02 -15.45 4.00
C ILE A 84 -9.73 -16.79 3.33
N LYS A 85 -10.74 -17.41 2.70
CA LYS A 85 -10.58 -18.67 1.99
C LYS A 85 -9.54 -18.53 0.86
N LYS A 86 -9.67 -17.54 -0.01
CA LYS A 86 -8.70 -17.27 -1.10
C LYS A 86 -7.27 -17.09 -0.58
N CYS A 87 -7.09 -16.31 0.51
CA CYS A 87 -5.78 -16.16 1.12
C CYS A 87 -5.21 -17.48 1.70
N LYS A 88 -6.06 -18.34 2.30
CA LYS A 88 -5.64 -19.66 2.78
C LYS A 88 -5.21 -20.54 1.62
N ASP A 89 -6.03 -20.60 0.57
CA ASP A 89 -5.75 -21.39 -0.63
C ASP A 89 -4.40 -20.96 -1.27
N TYR A 90 -4.14 -19.65 -1.36
CA TYR A 90 -2.85 -19.12 -1.81
C TYR A 90 -1.67 -19.57 -0.94
N ILE A 91 -1.79 -19.50 0.39
CA ILE A 91 -0.73 -19.95 1.31
C ILE A 91 -0.51 -21.47 1.18
N GLU A 92 -1.59 -22.25 1.05
CA GLU A 92 -1.51 -23.70 0.90
C GLU A 92 -0.84 -24.12 -0.41
N SER A 93 -0.94 -23.32 -1.46
CA SER A 93 -0.23 -23.56 -2.73
C SER A 93 1.29 -23.66 -2.55
N PHE A 94 1.86 -23.01 -1.51
CA PHE A 94 3.28 -23.06 -1.23
C PHE A 94 3.77 -24.42 -0.73
N LYS A 95 2.88 -25.35 -0.33
CA LYS A 95 3.26 -26.74 0.01
C LYS A 95 3.96 -27.44 -1.15
N LEU A 96 3.72 -26.99 -2.39
CA LEU A 96 4.31 -27.55 -3.61
C LEU A 96 5.57 -26.80 -4.08
N ILE A 97 6.01 -25.77 -3.35
CA ILE A 97 7.13 -24.91 -3.76
C ILE A 97 8.32 -25.10 -2.79
N PRO A 98 9.53 -25.44 -3.27
CA PRO A 98 10.71 -25.51 -2.42
C PRO A 98 10.98 -24.22 -1.66
N SER A 99 10.95 -24.29 -0.32
CA SER A 99 10.93 -23.12 0.57
C SER A 99 12.15 -22.23 0.41
N LYS A 100 13.35 -22.81 0.27
CA LYS A 100 14.61 -22.07 0.13
C LYS A 100 14.62 -21.22 -1.14
N GLY A 101 14.24 -21.79 -2.28
CA GLY A 101 14.16 -21.06 -3.55
C GLY A 101 13.16 -19.92 -3.46
N ARG A 102 11.96 -20.19 -2.93
CA ARG A 102 10.90 -19.18 -2.75
C ARG A 102 11.36 -18.01 -1.87
N GLN A 103 11.98 -18.33 -0.73
CA GLN A 103 12.49 -17.34 0.21
C GLN A 103 13.58 -16.48 -0.42
N SER A 104 14.57 -17.09 -1.06
CA SER A 104 15.66 -16.37 -1.72
C SER A 104 15.14 -15.43 -2.81
N THR A 105 14.23 -15.90 -3.67
CA THR A 105 13.60 -15.07 -4.70
C THR A 105 12.86 -13.88 -4.09
N LYS A 106 12.03 -14.12 -3.06
CA LYS A 106 11.29 -13.06 -2.37
C LYS A 106 12.23 -12.01 -1.77
N MET A 107 13.28 -12.46 -1.11
CA MET A 107 14.25 -11.57 -0.47
C MET A 107 15.00 -10.73 -1.49
N GLU A 108 15.46 -11.32 -2.60
CA GLU A 108 16.20 -10.58 -3.61
C GLU A 108 15.32 -9.57 -4.35
N LEU A 109 14.10 -9.94 -4.73
CA LEU A 109 13.14 -9.03 -5.39
C LEU A 109 12.77 -7.83 -4.50
N ARG A 110 12.68 -8.02 -3.18
CA ARG A 110 12.34 -6.95 -2.23
C ARG A 110 13.54 -6.19 -1.67
N LYS A 111 14.76 -6.66 -1.99
CA LYS A 111 16.00 -6.14 -1.43
C LYS A 111 16.20 -4.68 -1.74
N ARG A 112 15.92 -4.24 -2.98
CA ARG A 112 16.11 -2.84 -3.40
C ARG A 112 15.39 -1.87 -2.48
N ASN A 113 14.08 -2.03 -2.31
CA ASN A 113 13.27 -1.14 -1.47
C ASN A 113 13.61 -1.28 0.02
N SER A 114 13.84 -2.51 0.50
CA SER A 114 14.24 -2.72 1.90
C SER A 114 15.60 -2.10 2.22
N LEU A 115 16.57 -2.20 1.32
CA LEU A 115 17.91 -1.69 1.52
C LEU A 115 17.92 -0.16 1.46
N TRP A 116 17.20 0.42 0.49
CA TRP A 116 17.02 1.87 0.41
C TRP A 116 16.50 2.42 1.75
N LEU A 117 15.46 1.82 2.33
CA LEU A 117 14.92 2.25 3.63
C LEU A 117 15.97 2.16 4.75
N LYS A 118 16.75 1.08 4.79
CA LYS A 118 17.76 0.88 5.84
C LYS A 118 18.91 1.87 5.73
N VAL A 119 19.43 2.09 4.52
CA VAL A 119 20.58 2.97 4.25
C VAL A 119 20.18 4.43 4.43
N ASN A 120 19.01 4.82 3.95
CA ASN A 120 18.57 6.22 3.96
C ASN A 120 17.74 6.61 5.19
N ARG A 121 17.58 5.71 6.17
CA ARG A 121 16.67 5.88 7.32
C ARG A 121 16.82 7.24 8.02
N ALA A 122 18.05 7.66 8.28
CA ALA A 122 18.32 8.91 8.99
C ALA A 122 17.94 10.15 8.16
N VAL A 123 18.24 10.12 6.86
CA VAL A 123 17.92 11.20 5.92
C VAL A 123 16.41 11.29 5.71
N ASP A 124 15.76 10.15 5.44
CA ASP A 124 14.30 10.04 5.26
C ASP A 124 13.56 10.53 6.50
N LEU A 125 14.01 10.14 7.71
CA LEU A 125 13.42 10.60 8.96
C LEU A 125 13.54 12.11 9.12
N ASN A 126 14.71 12.69 8.85
CA ASN A 126 14.90 14.13 8.99
C ASN A 126 14.04 14.91 7.99
N GLN A 127 13.99 14.47 6.73
CA GLN A 127 13.12 15.05 5.71
C GLN A 127 11.64 14.96 6.10
N PHE A 128 11.21 13.79 6.60
CA PHE A 128 9.86 13.58 7.09
C PHE A 128 9.51 14.54 8.23
N VAL A 129 10.33 14.59 9.28
CA VAL A 129 10.08 15.47 10.44
C VAL A 129 10.06 16.94 10.02
N THR A 130 11.04 17.37 9.23
CA THR A 130 11.13 18.75 8.72
C THR A 130 9.88 19.13 7.92
N PHE A 131 9.48 18.30 6.96
CA PHE A 131 8.31 18.56 6.12
C PHE A 131 7.01 18.59 6.92
N PHE A 132 6.80 17.59 7.80
CA PHE A 132 5.57 17.51 8.58
C PHE A 132 5.46 18.62 9.63
N GLN A 133 6.55 19.24 10.07
CA GLN A 133 6.54 20.38 10.98
C GLN A 133 6.21 21.72 10.31
N LEU A 134 6.16 21.79 8.99
CA LEU A 134 5.81 23.03 8.28
C LEU A 134 4.40 23.52 8.67
N PRO A 135 4.22 24.82 8.95
CA PRO A 135 2.93 25.37 9.38
C PRO A 135 1.76 25.05 8.44
N GLU A 136 2.00 25.12 7.13
CA GLU A 136 1.01 24.83 6.09
C GLU A 136 0.59 23.36 6.08
N VAL A 137 1.54 22.44 6.31
CA VAL A 137 1.27 21.00 6.40
C VAL A 137 0.47 20.70 7.68
N GLN A 138 0.88 21.29 8.82
CA GLN A 138 0.15 21.16 10.08
C GLN A 138 -1.29 21.71 9.99
N ALA A 139 -1.49 22.84 9.32
CA ALA A 139 -2.81 23.42 9.09
C ALA A 139 -3.70 22.50 8.23
N GLY A 140 -3.16 21.96 7.13
CA GLY A 140 -3.86 20.99 6.28
C GLY A 140 -4.27 19.72 7.02
N LEU A 141 -3.34 19.14 7.81
CA LEU A 141 -3.61 17.96 8.63
C LEU A 141 -4.67 18.23 9.70
N LYS A 142 -4.65 19.39 10.34
CA LYS A 142 -5.66 19.80 11.33
C LYS A 142 -7.06 19.83 10.69
N LEU A 143 -7.20 20.51 9.55
CA LEU A 143 -8.47 20.57 8.81
C LEU A 143 -8.95 19.17 8.42
N TYR A 144 -8.05 18.31 7.95
CA TYR A 144 -8.41 16.95 7.59
C TYR A 144 -8.92 16.15 8.81
N ILE A 145 -8.25 16.23 9.96
CA ILE A 145 -8.71 15.58 11.20
C ILE A 145 -10.09 16.11 11.62
N GLU A 146 -10.34 17.42 11.48
CA GLU A 146 -11.65 18.02 11.77
C GLU A 146 -12.76 17.49 10.84
N THR A 147 -12.47 17.26 9.55
CA THR A 147 -13.44 16.65 8.64
C THR A 147 -13.71 15.18 8.95
N LEU A 148 -12.70 14.42 9.39
CA LEU A 148 -12.87 13.03 9.81
C LEU A 148 -13.74 12.90 11.06
N LYS A 149 -13.68 13.85 11.99
CA LYS A 149 -14.55 13.86 13.19
C LYS A 149 -16.03 14.07 12.89
N LYS A 150 -16.36 14.61 11.71
CA LYS A 150 -17.74 14.91 11.29
C LYS A 150 -18.39 13.75 10.51
N LYS A 151 -17.63 12.70 10.19
CA LYS A 151 -18.12 11.47 9.58
C LYS A 151 -18.48 10.44 10.64
#